data_AF-A0A0N8UHF4-F1
#
_entry.id   AF-A0A0N8UHF4-F1
#
_cell.length_a   1.000
_cell.length_b   1.000
_cell.length_c   1.000
_cell.angle_alpha   90.00
_cell.angle_beta   90.00
_cell.angle_gamma   90.00
#
_symmetry.space_group_name_H-M   'P 1'
#
loop_
_entity.id
_entity.type
_entity.pdbx_description
1 polymer ?
#
loop_
_entity_poly.entity_id
_entity_poly.type
_entity_poly.pdbx_seq_one_letter_code
_entity_poly.pdbx_strand_id
1 'polypeptide(L)'
;MNLRELREYQVEFEKVRGEVASDFKSINDLRKKFTLDYSINKLLTLKKEEYAVGLGESTFCNRIENELNEWGNIHGSPATKFGIYFGKFGEDKSRKYRVGRKEYGDNVDLAFKKIIDSIIMLVEKRDDIEVLKNIPISPMFKGKILSVYYPDDFMNIFSAKHLNHFIDSLCIENSSKSELDKQALLLHYKNSDQVMKKWKCI
;
A
#
# COMPACT_ATOMS: atom_id res chain seq x y z
N MET A 1 4.11 -19.39 -18.03
CA MET A 1 3.89 -20.67 -17.33
C MET A 1 2.73 -21.40 -17.99
N ASN A 2 2.87 -22.70 -18.25
CA ASN A 2 1.75 -23.50 -18.75
C ASN A 2 0.86 -23.99 -17.58
N LEU A 3 -0.35 -24.50 -17.88
CA LEU A 3 -1.30 -24.93 -16.85
C LEU A 3 -0.76 -26.05 -15.96
N ARG A 4 0.05 -26.96 -16.51
CA ARG A 4 0.63 -28.08 -15.74
C ARG A 4 1.64 -27.55 -14.72
N GLU A 5 2.57 -26.70 -15.14
CA GLU A 5 3.53 -26.05 -14.24
C GLU A 5 2.82 -25.27 -13.13
N LEU A 6 1.75 -24.54 -13.46
CA LEU A 6 0.95 -23.82 -12.47
C LEU A 6 0.36 -24.77 -11.42
N ARG A 7 -0.20 -25.91 -11.84
CA ARG A 7 -0.76 -26.91 -10.93
C ARG A 7 0.30 -27.54 -10.04
N GLU A 8 1.50 -27.80 -10.58
CA GLU A 8 2.63 -28.30 -9.80
C GLU A 8 3.05 -27.28 -8.73
N TYR A 9 3.20 -26.00 -9.06
CA TYR A 9 3.51 -24.95 -8.07
C TYR A 9 2.42 -24.77 -7.01
N GLN A 10 1.15 -24.88 -7.39
CA GLN A 10 0.03 -24.80 -6.45
C GLN A 10 0.05 -25.96 -5.44
N VAL A 11 0.36 -27.18 -5.89
CA VAL A 11 0.49 -28.34 -5.00
C VAL A 11 1.64 -28.14 -4.01
N GLU A 12 2.79 -27.67 -4.46
CA GLU A 12 3.92 -27.39 -3.55
C GLU A 12 3.57 -26.29 -2.54
N PHE A 13 2.89 -25.22 -2.97
CA PHE A 13 2.46 -24.16 -2.06
C PHE A 13 1.43 -24.63 -1.04
N GLU A 14 0.45 -25.46 -1.42
CA GLU A 14 -0.56 -25.99 -0.49
C GLU A 14 0.05 -26.81 0.65
N LYS A 15 1.20 -27.47 0.44
CA LYS A 15 1.91 -28.22 1.50
C LYS A 15 2.37 -27.31 2.63
N VAL A 16 2.78 -26.08 2.31
CA VAL A 16 3.34 -25.12 3.28
C VAL A 16 2.35 -24.03 3.66
N ARG A 17 1.23 -23.87 2.95
CA ARG A 17 0.28 -22.77 3.14
C ARG A 17 -0.26 -22.67 4.57
N GLY A 18 -0.45 -23.79 5.25
CA GLY A 18 -0.88 -23.82 6.65
C GLY A 18 0.15 -23.24 7.62
N GLU A 19 1.45 -23.42 7.34
CA GLU A 19 2.56 -22.87 8.15
C GLU A 19 2.66 -21.35 7.97
N VAL A 20 2.51 -20.87 6.72
CA VAL A 20 2.54 -19.42 6.45
C VAL A 20 1.31 -18.71 7.07
N ALA A 21 0.17 -19.41 7.22
CA ALA A 21 -1.05 -18.82 7.77
C ALA A 21 -0.93 -18.33 9.22
N SER A 22 -0.07 -18.93 10.06
CA SER A 22 0.16 -18.43 11.42
C SER A 22 0.90 -17.10 11.44
N ASP A 23 1.87 -16.92 10.55
CA ASP A 23 2.65 -15.69 10.44
C ASP A 23 1.76 -14.53 9.96
N PHE A 24 0.84 -14.82 9.03
CA PHE A 24 -0.16 -13.86 8.59
C PHE A 24 -1.12 -13.39 9.69
N LYS A 25 -1.37 -14.21 10.72
CA LYS A 25 -2.28 -13.83 11.81
C LYS A 25 -1.76 -12.61 12.58
N SER A 26 -0.48 -12.64 12.98
CA SER A 26 0.13 -11.56 13.78
C SER A 26 0.10 -10.23 13.04
N ILE A 27 0.57 -10.23 11.79
CA ILE A 27 0.61 -9.02 10.96
C ILE A 27 -0.78 -8.52 10.58
N ASN A 28 -1.76 -9.41 10.38
CA ASN A 28 -3.15 -9.00 10.14
C ASN A 28 -3.79 -8.36 11.39
N ASP A 29 -3.43 -8.79 12.59
CA ASP A 29 -3.92 -8.16 13.82
C ASP A 29 -3.32 -6.76 14.01
N LEU A 30 -2.04 -6.56 13.66
CA LEU A 30 -1.43 -5.21 13.57
C LEU A 30 -2.13 -4.34 12.53
N ARG A 31 -2.43 -4.87 11.34
CA ARG A 31 -3.20 -4.17 10.30
C ARG A 31 -4.58 -3.75 10.80
N LYS A 32 -5.33 -4.66 11.44
CA LYS A 32 -6.65 -4.33 12.01
C LYS A 32 -6.54 -3.22 13.04
N LYS A 33 -5.56 -3.31 13.96
CA LYS A 33 -5.28 -2.27 14.95
C LYS A 33 -4.99 -0.92 14.29
N PHE A 34 -4.15 -0.90 13.26
CA PHE A 34 -3.87 0.31 12.48
C PHE A 34 -5.16 0.92 11.89
N THR A 35 -6.01 0.12 11.25
CA THR A 35 -7.27 0.62 10.66
C THR A 35 -8.28 1.12 11.69
N LEU A 36 -8.25 0.59 12.93
CA LEU A 36 -9.05 1.09 14.04
C LEU A 36 -8.50 2.42 14.56
N ASP A 37 -7.19 2.47 14.80
CA ASP A 37 -6.48 3.67 15.27
C ASP A 37 -6.56 4.82 14.27
N TYR A 38 -6.72 4.53 12.98
CA TYR A 38 -6.86 5.51 11.89
C TYR A 38 -8.16 5.30 11.10
N SER A 39 -9.28 5.16 11.81
CA SER A 39 -10.61 5.24 11.18
C SER A 39 -10.81 6.58 10.46
N ILE A 40 -11.79 6.67 9.55
CA ILE A 40 -12.14 7.92 8.85
C ILE A 40 -12.32 9.10 9.83
N ASN A 41 -13.04 8.88 10.93
CA ASN A 41 -13.25 9.89 11.97
C ASN A 41 -11.94 10.36 12.62
N LYS A 42 -10.98 9.46 12.82
CA LYS A 42 -9.67 9.81 13.36
C LYS A 42 -8.79 10.50 12.32
N LEU A 43 -8.88 10.11 11.05
CA LEU A 43 -8.19 10.81 9.95
C LEU A 43 -8.66 12.27 9.83
N LEU A 44 -9.96 12.53 9.94
CA LEU A 44 -10.54 13.89 9.89
C LEU A 44 -10.01 14.83 10.98
N THR A 45 -9.58 14.27 12.11
CA THR A 45 -9.09 15.04 13.27
C THR A 45 -7.58 14.89 13.49
N LEU A 46 -6.88 14.20 12.58
CA LEU A 46 -5.47 13.91 12.68
C LEU A 46 -4.66 15.20 12.55
N LYS A 47 -3.66 15.38 13.41
CA LYS A 47 -2.73 16.51 13.33
C LYS A 47 -1.47 16.12 12.55
N LYS A 48 -0.79 17.09 11.95
CA LYS A 48 0.45 16.83 11.19
C LYS A 48 1.56 16.23 12.05
N GLU A 49 1.54 16.51 13.35
CA GLU A 49 2.43 15.93 14.37
C GLU A 49 2.18 14.44 14.61
N GLU A 50 0.93 13.99 14.44
CA GLU A 50 0.53 12.59 14.54
C GLU A 50 0.68 11.84 13.20
N TYR A 51 0.98 12.56 12.11
CA TYR A 51 1.03 12.01 10.76
C TYR A 51 2.45 11.74 10.26
N ALA A 52 3.32 12.76 10.32
CA ALA A 52 4.55 12.79 9.53
C ALA A 52 5.69 11.92 10.10
N VAL A 53 6.49 11.34 9.21
CA VAL A 53 7.75 10.67 9.60
C VAL A 53 8.74 11.67 10.23
N GLY A 54 9.61 11.16 11.11
CA GLY A 54 10.67 11.93 11.76
C GLY A 54 10.27 12.61 13.08
N LEU A 55 9.04 12.39 13.55
CA LEU A 55 8.53 12.91 14.83
C LEU A 55 8.36 11.84 15.92
N GLY A 56 8.50 10.56 15.56
CA GLY A 56 8.42 9.44 16.49
C GLY A 56 7.71 8.22 15.88
N GLU A 57 7.87 7.07 16.52
CA GLU A 57 7.38 5.77 16.02
C GLU A 57 5.86 5.63 16.01
N SER A 58 5.13 6.47 16.76
CA SER A 58 3.67 6.40 16.87
C SER A 58 2.91 7.18 15.79
N THR A 59 3.61 7.83 14.85
CA THR A 59 2.97 8.59 13.78
C THR A 59 2.39 7.70 12.68
N PHE A 60 1.37 8.17 11.98
CA PHE A 60 0.71 7.43 10.89
C PHE A 60 1.74 6.87 9.88
N CYS A 61 2.64 7.72 9.39
CA CYS A 61 3.60 7.31 8.37
C CYS A 61 4.67 6.36 8.91
N ASN A 62 5.15 6.54 10.15
CA ASN A 62 6.10 5.59 10.74
C ASN A 62 5.43 4.24 10.99
N ARG A 63 4.19 4.21 11.52
CA ARG A 63 3.47 2.96 11.77
C ARG A 63 3.18 2.19 10.49
N ILE A 64 2.67 2.87 9.45
CA ILE A 64 2.35 2.18 8.18
C ILE A 64 3.60 1.67 7.44
N GLU A 65 4.76 2.32 7.64
CA GLU A 65 6.04 1.89 7.06
C GLU A 65 6.73 0.80 7.88
N ASN A 66 6.82 0.98 9.21
CA ASN A 66 7.61 0.15 10.11
C ASN A 66 6.78 -0.96 10.78
N GLU A 67 5.69 -0.61 11.47
CA GLU A 67 4.83 -1.59 12.18
C GLU A 67 4.18 -2.56 11.19
N LEU A 68 3.83 -2.08 10.00
CA LEU A 68 3.25 -2.89 8.93
C LEU A 68 4.28 -3.32 7.87
N ASN A 69 5.57 -3.31 8.16
CA ASN A 69 6.59 -3.62 7.15
C ASN A 69 6.41 -5.04 6.54
N GLU A 70 6.11 -6.04 7.37
CA GLU A 70 5.85 -7.42 6.94
C GLU A 70 4.55 -7.55 6.13
N TRP A 71 3.58 -6.65 6.33
CA TRP A 71 2.37 -6.62 5.50
C TRP A 71 2.72 -6.30 4.05
N GLY A 72 3.75 -5.47 3.82
CA GLY A 72 4.21 -5.09 2.49
C GLY A 72 5.21 -3.94 2.58
N ASN A 73 6.46 -4.20 2.24
CA ASN A 73 7.57 -3.29 2.47
C ASN A 73 7.55 -2.11 1.49
N ILE A 74 7.61 -0.88 2.02
CA ILE A 74 7.68 0.38 1.24
C ILE A 74 8.97 1.18 1.49
N HIS A 75 9.96 0.58 2.15
CA HIS A 75 11.31 1.13 2.33
C HIS A 75 12.05 1.29 0.99
N GLY A 76 13.18 1.99 1.02
CA GLY A 76 14.00 2.27 -0.17
C GLY A 76 13.45 3.40 -1.05
N SER A 77 12.23 3.87 -0.78
CA SER A 77 11.69 5.10 -1.39
C SER A 77 11.86 6.30 -0.44
N PRO A 78 12.17 7.51 -0.95
CA PRO A 78 12.34 8.70 -0.09
C PRO A 78 11.08 9.06 0.70
N ALA A 79 11.25 9.74 1.84
CA ALA A 79 10.15 10.24 2.68
C ALA A 79 9.16 11.15 1.94
N THR A 80 9.56 11.71 0.79
CA THR A 80 8.69 12.49 -0.10
C THR A 80 7.46 11.72 -0.61
N LYS A 81 7.48 10.38 -0.54
CA LYS A 81 6.34 9.52 -0.89
C LYS A 81 5.11 9.72 0.01
N PHE A 82 5.32 10.22 1.23
CA PHE A 82 4.29 10.54 2.22
C PHE A 82 3.74 11.97 2.07
N GLY A 83 4.23 12.73 1.11
CA GLY A 83 3.76 14.09 0.82
C GLY A 83 4.28 15.16 1.79
N ILE A 84 4.29 14.94 3.10
CA ILE A 84 5.04 15.77 4.07
C ILE A 84 5.91 14.91 4.99
N TYR A 85 7.02 15.48 5.45
CA TYR A 85 7.93 14.83 6.39
C TYR A 85 8.64 15.85 7.29
N PHE A 86 9.11 15.43 8.46
CA PHE A 86 9.89 16.26 9.37
C PHE A 86 11.37 15.87 9.32
N GLY A 87 12.22 16.71 8.74
CA GLY A 87 13.62 16.35 8.54
C GLY A 87 14.49 17.40 7.87
N LYS A 88 15.69 16.97 7.48
CA LYS A 88 16.70 17.76 6.76
C LYS A 88 16.57 17.48 5.25
N PHE A 89 16.95 18.44 4.40
CA PHE A 89 16.97 18.21 2.95
C PHE A 89 18.04 19.06 2.26
N GLY A 90 18.81 18.45 1.38
CA GLY A 90 19.87 19.12 0.63
C GLY A 90 20.89 19.80 1.55
N GLU A 91 21.21 21.05 1.23
CA GLU A 91 22.13 21.91 1.99
C GLU A 91 21.51 22.41 3.30
N ASP A 92 20.18 22.55 3.34
CA ASP A 92 19.46 22.97 4.55
C ASP A 92 19.41 21.82 5.58
N LYS A 93 20.30 21.92 6.57
CA LYS A 93 20.43 20.96 7.68
C LYS A 93 19.47 21.22 8.85
N SER A 94 18.59 22.22 8.77
CA SER A 94 17.57 22.44 9.79
C SER A 94 16.52 21.32 9.75
N ARG A 95 16.10 20.84 10.94
CA ARG A 95 14.97 19.91 11.07
C ARG A 95 13.68 20.73 11.13
N LYS A 96 12.85 20.58 10.10
CA LYS A 96 11.54 21.23 10.00
C LYS A 96 10.62 20.39 9.13
N TYR A 97 9.35 20.72 9.13
CA TYR A 97 8.41 20.18 8.15
C TYR A 97 8.80 20.59 6.74
N ARG A 98 8.68 19.66 5.81
CA ARG A 98 8.95 19.85 4.39
C ARG A 98 7.84 19.22 3.57
N VAL A 99 7.47 19.91 2.50
CA VAL A 99 6.59 19.34 1.48
C VAL A 99 7.45 18.53 0.52
N GLY A 100 7.11 17.25 0.37
CA GLY A 100 7.88 16.28 -0.40
C GLY A 100 7.68 16.36 -1.90
N ARG A 101 6.59 16.97 -2.37
CA ARG A 101 6.25 17.08 -3.79
C ARG A 101 5.59 18.42 -4.10
N LYS A 102 5.96 19.00 -5.24
CA LYS A 102 5.44 20.29 -5.70
C LYS A 102 3.91 20.29 -5.89
N GLU A 103 3.33 19.15 -6.21
CA GLU A 103 1.87 18.99 -6.39
C GLU A 103 1.04 19.37 -5.15
N TYR A 104 1.63 19.31 -3.95
CA TYR A 104 0.95 19.72 -2.72
C TYR A 104 1.08 21.23 -2.44
N GLY A 105 1.98 21.94 -3.13
CA GLY A 105 2.31 23.35 -2.91
C GLY A 105 3.44 23.55 -1.89
N ASP A 106 3.64 24.80 -1.44
CA ASP A 106 4.77 25.15 -0.57
C ASP A 106 4.38 25.36 0.90
N ASN A 107 3.08 25.42 1.20
CA ASN A 107 2.56 25.56 2.56
C ASN A 107 2.32 24.18 3.18
N VAL A 108 2.99 23.90 4.29
CA VAL A 108 2.92 22.61 5.00
C VAL A 108 1.51 22.26 5.47
N ASP A 109 0.76 23.21 6.01
CA ASP A 109 -0.58 22.95 6.55
C ASP A 109 -1.59 22.70 5.43
N LEU A 110 -1.50 23.44 4.32
CA LEU A 110 -2.32 23.19 3.13
C LEU A 110 -1.95 21.86 2.47
N ALA A 111 -0.66 21.52 2.40
CA ALA A 111 -0.19 20.24 1.89
C ALA A 111 -0.72 19.09 2.76
N PHE A 112 -0.59 19.21 4.09
CA PHE A 112 -1.12 18.23 5.03
C PHE A 112 -2.62 17.99 4.83
N LYS A 113 -3.41 19.06 4.76
CA LYS A 113 -4.86 18.96 4.53
C LYS A 113 -5.17 18.20 3.24
N LYS A 114 -4.53 18.57 2.12
CA LYS A 114 -4.71 17.88 0.83
C LYS A 114 -4.35 16.39 0.91
N ILE A 115 -3.31 16.04 1.65
CA ILE A 115 -2.87 14.65 1.81
C ILE A 115 -3.90 13.86 2.62
N ILE A 116 -4.38 14.39 3.74
CA ILE A 116 -5.41 13.72 4.56
C ILE A 116 -6.70 13.56 3.77
N ASP A 117 -7.15 14.61 3.07
CA ASP A 117 -8.32 14.53 2.19
C ASP A 117 -8.12 13.42 1.12
N SER A 118 -6.92 13.32 0.55
CA SER A 118 -6.58 12.28 -0.43
C SER A 118 -6.57 10.87 0.16
N ILE A 119 -6.08 10.69 1.40
CA ILE A 119 -6.11 9.40 2.10
C ILE A 119 -7.56 9.01 2.42
N ILE A 120 -8.38 9.94 2.89
CA ILE A 120 -9.82 9.71 3.14
C ILE A 120 -10.50 9.29 1.84
N MET A 121 -10.24 9.98 0.73
CA MET A 121 -10.79 9.58 -0.58
C MET A 121 -10.34 8.18 -1.02
N LEU A 122 -9.09 7.78 -0.77
CA LEU A 122 -8.65 6.41 -1.06
C LEU A 122 -9.47 5.38 -0.29
N VAL A 123 -9.76 5.68 0.98
CA VAL A 123 -10.53 4.78 1.83
C VAL A 123 -12.00 4.76 1.39
N GLU A 124 -12.62 5.91 1.16
CA GLU A 124 -14.05 5.98 0.82
C GLU A 124 -14.39 5.53 -0.62
N LYS A 125 -13.48 5.70 -1.57
CA LYS A 125 -13.71 5.45 -3.01
C LYS A 125 -13.06 4.16 -3.51
N ARG A 126 -12.94 3.14 -2.65
CA ARG A 126 -12.26 1.88 -2.99
C ARG A 126 -12.77 1.21 -4.27
N ASP A 127 -14.05 1.37 -4.58
CA ASP A 127 -14.71 0.72 -5.72
C ASP A 127 -14.53 1.49 -7.05
N ASP A 128 -13.92 2.68 -7.03
CA ASP A 128 -13.74 3.54 -8.21
C ASP A 128 -12.27 3.66 -8.61
N ILE A 129 -11.79 2.64 -9.35
CA ILE A 129 -10.38 2.54 -9.78
C ILE A 129 -9.91 3.79 -10.54
N GLU A 130 -10.76 4.41 -11.36
CA GLU A 130 -10.40 5.60 -12.13
C GLU A 130 -10.20 6.81 -11.21
N VAL A 131 -11.04 6.99 -10.19
CA VAL A 131 -10.79 7.98 -9.14
C VAL A 131 -9.49 7.67 -8.40
N LEU A 132 -9.30 6.42 -7.95
CA LEU A 132 -8.10 6.04 -7.19
C LEU A 132 -6.80 6.30 -7.94
N LYS A 133 -6.75 6.04 -9.26
CA LYS A 133 -5.59 6.33 -10.12
C LYS A 133 -5.20 7.80 -10.08
N ASN A 134 -6.17 8.70 -10.10
CA ASN A 134 -5.94 10.15 -10.19
C ASN A 134 -5.66 10.84 -8.84
N ILE A 135 -5.83 10.14 -7.71
CA ILE A 135 -5.48 10.70 -6.40
C ILE A 135 -3.98 10.99 -6.32
N PRO A 136 -3.56 12.20 -5.91
CA PRO A 136 -2.16 12.61 -5.86
C PRO A 136 -1.48 12.03 -4.62
N ILE A 137 -1.32 10.71 -4.59
CA ILE A 137 -0.55 9.96 -3.60
C ILE A 137 0.41 9.07 -4.37
N SER A 138 1.65 8.93 -3.88
CA SER A 138 2.65 8.08 -4.52
C SER A 138 2.11 6.65 -4.77
N PRO A 139 2.37 6.02 -5.92
CA PRO A 139 1.81 4.69 -6.23
C PRO A 139 2.07 3.64 -5.14
N MET A 140 3.29 3.64 -4.58
CA MET A 140 3.67 2.73 -3.50
C MET A 140 2.88 2.95 -2.21
N PHE A 141 2.72 4.21 -1.79
CA PHE A 141 1.96 4.55 -0.58
C PHE A 141 0.46 4.35 -0.79
N LYS A 142 -0.04 4.65 -2.00
CA LYS A 142 -1.42 4.42 -2.42
C LYS A 142 -1.79 2.95 -2.32
N GLY A 143 -1.00 2.07 -2.94
CA GLY A 143 -1.22 0.62 -2.86
C GLY A 143 -1.14 0.12 -1.42
N LYS A 144 -0.16 0.63 -0.63
CA LYS A 144 -0.04 0.27 0.79
C LYS A 144 -1.30 0.61 1.57
N ILE A 145 -1.79 1.84 1.48
CA ILE A 145 -3.02 2.28 2.16
C ILE A 145 -4.19 1.39 1.73
N LEU A 146 -4.43 1.23 0.43
CA LEU A 146 -5.55 0.44 -0.08
C LEU A 146 -5.51 -1.01 0.40
N SER A 147 -4.35 -1.68 0.34
CA SER A 147 -4.22 -3.06 0.85
C SER A 147 -4.38 -3.18 2.37
N VAL A 148 -4.07 -2.13 3.13
CA VAL A 148 -4.22 -2.13 4.60
C VAL A 148 -5.69 -1.99 4.99
N TYR A 149 -6.45 -1.13 4.32
CA TYR A 149 -7.88 -0.94 4.59
C TYR A 149 -8.76 -2.02 3.92
N TYR A 150 -8.39 -2.49 2.74
CA TYR A 150 -9.17 -3.40 1.89
C TYR A 150 -8.32 -4.56 1.35
N PRO A 151 -7.87 -5.47 2.23
CA PRO A 151 -6.92 -6.53 1.89
C PRO A 151 -7.47 -7.60 0.94
N ASP A 152 -8.80 -7.70 0.81
CA ASP A 152 -9.44 -8.62 -0.14
C ASP A 152 -9.57 -8.02 -1.55
N ASP A 153 -9.55 -6.69 -1.66
CA ASP A 153 -9.72 -5.95 -2.92
C ASP A 153 -8.39 -5.47 -3.51
N PHE A 154 -7.35 -5.33 -2.68
CA PHE A 154 -6.03 -4.85 -3.10
C PHE A 154 -4.91 -5.72 -2.53
N MET A 155 -3.94 -6.05 -3.38
CA MET A 155 -2.81 -6.88 -2.98
C MET A 155 -1.76 -6.07 -2.24
N ASN A 156 -1.00 -6.75 -1.39
CA ASN A 156 0.16 -6.20 -0.71
C ASN A 156 1.44 -6.11 -1.58
N ILE A 157 1.29 -5.90 -2.90
CA ILE A 157 2.38 -5.77 -3.87
C ILE A 157 2.22 -4.44 -4.61
N PHE A 158 3.10 -3.49 -4.32
CA PHE A 158 2.94 -2.09 -4.77
C PHE A 158 3.98 -1.67 -5.82
N SER A 159 5.01 -2.47 -6.04
CA SER A 159 6.07 -2.18 -6.99
C SER A 159 5.67 -2.62 -8.39
N ALA A 160 5.71 -1.70 -9.36
CA ALA A 160 5.52 -2.03 -10.77
C ALA A 160 6.45 -3.16 -11.24
N LYS A 161 7.70 -3.20 -10.74
CA LYS A 161 8.66 -4.25 -11.07
C LYS A 161 8.18 -5.63 -10.59
N HIS A 162 7.67 -5.72 -9.36
CA HIS A 162 7.17 -6.98 -8.81
C HIS A 162 5.87 -7.41 -9.48
N LEU A 163 4.95 -6.47 -9.71
CA LEU A 163 3.70 -6.74 -10.43
C LEU A 163 3.97 -7.27 -11.84
N ASN A 164 4.88 -6.62 -12.58
CA ASN A 164 5.30 -7.09 -13.90
C ASN A 164 5.92 -8.49 -13.82
N HIS A 165 6.82 -8.74 -12.86
CA HIS A 165 7.43 -10.07 -12.70
C HIS A 165 6.39 -11.19 -12.57
N PHE A 166 5.34 -10.99 -11.77
CA PHE A 166 4.26 -11.98 -11.64
C PHE A 166 3.42 -12.10 -12.90
N ILE A 167 3.06 -10.98 -13.54
CA ILE A 167 2.31 -10.95 -14.81
C ILE A 167 3.07 -11.73 -15.89
N ASP A 168 4.35 -11.46 -16.05
CA ASP A 168 5.21 -12.07 -17.06
C ASP A 168 5.39 -13.57 -16.79
N SER A 169 5.61 -13.95 -15.53
CA SER A 169 5.77 -15.37 -15.13
C SER A 169 4.51 -16.19 -15.40
N LEU A 170 3.34 -15.58 -15.17
CA LEU A 170 2.03 -16.17 -15.44
C LEU A 170 1.61 -16.06 -16.91
N CYS A 171 2.40 -15.38 -17.76
CA CYS A 171 2.11 -15.12 -19.16
C CYS A 171 0.74 -14.44 -19.38
N ILE A 172 0.39 -13.49 -18.50
CA ILE A 172 -0.84 -12.71 -18.60
C ILE A 172 -0.58 -11.50 -19.50
N GLU A 173 -1.46 -11.25 -20.46
CA GLU A 173 -1.39 -10.04 -21.28
C GLU A 173 -1.66 -8.79 -20.42
N ASN A 174 -0.74 -7.82 -20.45
CA ASN A 174 -0.91 -6.55 -19.77
C ASN A 174 -0.39 -5.39 -20.62
N SER A 175 -1.26 -4.42 -20.88
CA SER A 175 -0.91 -3.15 -21.53
C SER A 175 -0.92 -1.96 -20.57
N SER A 176 -1.40 -2.13 -19.33
CA SER A 176 -1.52 -1.03 -18.39
C SER A 176 -0.17 -0.71 -17.72
N LYS A 177 0.06 0.60 -17.54
CA LYS A 177 1.17 1.13 -16.74
C LYS A 177 0.81 1.28 -15.26
N SER A 178 -0.48 1.34 -14.93
CA SER A 178 -0.97 1.54 -13.56
C SER A 178 -0.72 0.32 -12.68
N GLU A 179 -0.15 0.51 -11.51
CA GLU A 179 0.00 -0.54 -10.51
C GLU A 179 -1.36 -1.07 -10.02
N LEU A 180 -2.40 -0.22 -9.96
CA LEU A 180 -3.74 -0.65 -9.56
C LEU A 180 -4.37 -1.58 -10.60
N ASP A 181 -4.19 -1.30 -11.89
CA ASP A 181 -4.72 -2.18 -12.96
C ASP A 181 -4.00 -3.52 -12.94
N LYS A 182 -2.68 -3.51 -12.75
CA LYS A 182 -1.89 -4.74 -12.63
C LYS A 182 -2.30 -5.56 -11.41
N GLN A 183 -2.64 -4.89 -10.29
CA GLN A 183 -3.15 -5.58 -9.13
C GLN A 183 -4.51 -6.23 -9.41
N ALA A 184 -5.44 -5.48 -10.00
CA ALA A 184 -6.75 -5.97 -10.38
C ALA A 184 -6.66 -7.15 -11.37
N LEU A 185 -5.74 -7.08 -12.34
CA LEU A 185 -5.48 -8.13 -13.31
C LEU A 185 -5.01 -9.43 -12.64
N LEU A 186 -4.05 -9.35 -11.72
CA LEU A 186 -3.55 -10.50 -10.97
C LEU A 186 -4.60 -11.08 -10.02
N LEU A 187 -5.40 -10.24 -9.36
CA LEU A 187 -6.51 -10.67 -8.51
C LEU A 187 -7.60 -11.38 -9.34
N HIS A 188 -7.96 -10.83 -10.50
CA HIS A 188 -8.89 -11.46 -11.43
C HIS A 188 -8.37 -12.82 -11.88
N TYR A 189 -7.10 -12.91 -12.29
CA TYR A 189 -6.46 -14.18 -12.64
C TYR A 189 -6.53 -15.18 -11.48
N LYS A 190 -6.14 -14.78 -10.26
CA LYS A 190 -6.22 -15.62 -9.05
C LYS A 190 -7.64 -16.14 -8.81
N ASN A 191 -8.64 -15.27 -8.93
CA ASN A 191 -10.04 -15.59 -8.63
C ASN A 191 -10.73 -16.39 -9.75
N SER A 192 -10.21 -16.34 -10.98
CA SER A 192 -10.65 -17.18 -12.09
C SER A 192 -10.14 -18.63 -11.99
N ASP A 193 -9.03 -18.86 -11.27
CA ASP A 193 -8.43 -20.18 -11.13
C ASP A 193 -9.19 -21.07 -10.12
N GLN A 194 -9.34 -22.36 -10.45
CA GLN A 194 -10.11 -23.30 -9.64
C GLN A 194 -9.52 -23.57 -8.25
N VAL A 195 -8.20 -23.46 -8.11
CA VAL A 195 -7.47 -23.68 -6.85
C VAL A 195 -7.33 -22.34 -6.12
N MET A 196 -6.72 -21.35 -6.77
CA MET A 196 -6.34 -20.10 -6.12
C MET A 196 -7.51 -19.21 -5.73
N LYS A 197 -8.71 -19.38 -6.32
CA LYS A 197 -9.90 -18.65 -5.86
C LYS A 197 -10.25 -18.90 -4.39
N LYS A 198 -9.81 -20.03 -3.84
CA LYS A 198 -10.01 -20.39 -2.42
C LYS A 198 -8.95 -19.77 -1.50
N TRP A 199 -7.86 -19.25 -2.08
CA TRP A 199 -6.82 -18.58 -1.33
C TRP A 199 -7.31 -17.18 -0.98
N LYS A 200 -7.17 -16.83 0.29
CA LYS A 200 -7.30 -15.43 0.71
C LYS A 200 -5.97 -14.74 0.43
N CYS A 201 -6.02 -13.43 0.19
CA CYS A 201 -4.81 -12.61 0.17
C CYS A 201 -4.18 -12.46 1.57
N ILE A 202 -4.80 -13.08 2.60
CA ILE A 202 -4.44 -13.10 4.02
C ILE A 202 -4.55 -14.52 4.58
#